data_AF-A0A9D6XNP0-F1
#
_entry.id   AF-A0A9D6XNP0-F1
#
_cell.length_a   1.000
_cell.length_b   1.000
_cell.length_c   1.000
_cell.angle_alpha   90.00
_cell.angle_beta   90.00
_cell.angle_gamma   90.00
#
_symmetry.space_group_name_H-M   'P 1'
#
loop_
_entity.id
_entity.type
_entity.pdbx_description
1 polymer ?
#
loop_
_entity_poly.entity_id
_entity_poly.type
_entity_poly.pdbx_seq_one_letter_code
_entity_poly.pdbx_strand_id
1 'polypeptide(L)' 'MSARAVAVALVAAVFLLVILVARSLRFPPDLPADSDHRRGQGAEECLSCHGPEGTSPRGKNHPLNDQCFNCHSWPAQR' A
#
# COMPACT_ATOMS: atom_id res chain seq x y z
N MET A 1 -8.90 -23.90 -30.08
CA MET A 1 -9.74 -23.31 -29.00
C MET A 1 -10.88 -22.53 -29.65
N SER A 2 -12.12 -22.63 -29.16
CA SER A 2 -13.23 -21.90 -29.77
C SER A 2 -13.17 -20.40 -29.43
N ALA A 3 -13.72 -19.54 -30.30
CA ALA A 3 -13.78 -18.10 -30.04
C ALA A 3 -14.46 -17.76 -28.70
N ARG A 4 -15.44 -18.59 -28.29
CA ARG A 4 -16.09 -18.50 -26.98
C ARG A 4 -15.13 -18.76 -25.82
N ALA A 5 -14.25 -19.75 -25.94
CA ALA A 5 -13.25 -20.05 -24.92
C ALA A 5 -12.24 -18.91 -24.77
N VAL A 6 -11.84 -18.27 -25.88
CA VAL A 6 -10.94 -17.11 -25.85
C VAL A 6 -11.62 -15.91 -25.18
N ALA A 7 -12.87 -15.61 -25.52
CA ALA A 7 -13.62 -14.51 -24.91
C ALA A 7 -13.77 -14.69 -23.39
N VAL A 8 -14.11 -15.91 -22.94
CA VAL A 8 -14.22 -16.22 -21.50
C VAL A 8 -12.88 -16.03 -20.79
N ALA A 9 -11.77 -16.51 -21.38
CA ALA A 9 -10.45 -16.35 -20.79
C ALA A 9 -10.04 -14.88 -20.65
N LEU A 10 -10.32 -14.04 -21.66
CA LEU A 10 -10.02 -12.61 -21.62
C LEU A 10 -10.84 -11.89 -20.54
N VAL A 11 -12.14 -12.18 -20.44
CA VAL A 11 -13.00 -11.61 -19.40
C VAL A 11 -12.48 -12.00 -18.02
N ALA A 12 -12.17 -13.27 -17.80
CA ALA A 12 -11.62 -13.74 -16.53
C ALA A 12 -10.29 -13.04 -16.18
N ALA A 13 -9.40 -12.85 -17.16
CA ALA A 13 -8.13 -12.15 -16.96
C ALA A 13 -8.32 -10.68 -16.56
N VAL A 14 -9.25 -9.97 -17.22
CA VAL A 14 -9.59 -8.58 -16.88
C VAL A 14 -10.18 -8.50 -15.48
N PHE A 15 -11.12 -9.38 -15.12
CA PHE A 15 -11.69 -9.42 -13.77
C PHE A 15 -10.62 -9.68 -12.71
N LEU A 16 -9.72 -10.64 -12.95
CA LEU A 16 -8.60 -10.90 -12.05
C LEU A 16 -7.72 -9.67 -11.90
N LEU A 17 -7.36 -8.99 -13.00
CA LEU A 17 -6.57 -7.77 -12.97
C LEU A 17 -7.23 -6.67 -12.14
N VAL A 18 -8.54 -6.43 -12.34
CA VAL A 18 -9.30 -5.43 -11.58
C VAL A 18 -9.30 -5.75 -10.09
N ILE A 19 -9.49 -7.01 -9.70
CA ILE A 19 -9.45 -7.44 -8.29
C ILE A 19 -8.06 -7.18 -7.68
N LEU A 20 -6.99 -7.51 -8.40
CA LEU A 20 -5.62 -7.28 -7.94
C LEU A 20 -5.32 -5.78 -7.76
N VAL A 21 -5.72 -4.95 -8.73
CA VAL A 21 -5.56 -3.50 -8.66
C VAL A 21 -6.37 -2.92 -7.50
N ALA A 22 -7.65 -3.27 -7.38
CA ALA A 22 -8.50 -2.78 -6.30
C ALA A 22 -7.96 -3.16 -4.91
N ARG A 23 -7.39 -4.36 -4.76
CA ARG A 23 -6.74 -4.78 -3.51
C ARG A 23 -5.48 -3.97 -3.23
N SER A 24 -4.74 -3.58 -4.27
CA SER A 24 -3.53 -2.75 -4.16
C SER A 24 -3.84 -1.27 -3.86
N LEU A 25 -4.99 -0.76 -4.30
CA LEU A 25 -5.41 0.64 -4.12
C LEU A 25 -6.04 0.92 -2.75
N ARG A 26 -5.89 0.04 -1.76
CA ARG A 26 -6.32 0.37 -0.38
C ARG A 26 -5.52 1.60 0.08
N PHE A 27 -6.23 2.72 0.24
CA PHE A 27 -5.59 4.00 0.50
C PHE A 27 -4.84 3.96 1.85
N PRO A 28 -3.52 4.14 1.83
CA PRO A 28 -2.74 4.29 3.05
C PRO A 28 -3.11 5.61 3.74
N PRO A 29 -3.04 5.68 5.08
CA PRO A 29 -3.17 6.94 5.79
C PRO A 29 -2.04 7.90 5.38
N ASP A 30 -2.36 9.19 5.34
CA ASP A 30 -1.34 10.22 5.18
C ASP A 30 -0.50 10.35 6.46
N LEU A 31 0.74 10.82 6.28
CA LEU A 31 1.64 11.15 7.36
C LEU A 31 1.12 12.40 8.10
N PRO A 32 1.00 12.37 9.43
CA PRO A 32 0.62 13.54 10.21
C PRO A 32 1.54 14.75 9.94
N ALA A 33 1.00 15.96 10.03
CA ALA A 33 1.77 17.19 9.89
C ALA A 33 2.38 17.66 11.24
N ASP A 34 3.00 16.74 11.98
CA ASP A 34 3.57 17.01 13.31
C ASP A 34 5.11 16.91 13.34
N SER A 35 5.72 17.13 14.50
CA SER A 35 7.18 17.10 14.65
C SER A 35 7.84 15.79 14.31
N ASP A 36 7.15 14.70 14.56
CA ASP A 36 7.71 13.37 14.54
C ASP A 36 7.70 12.85 13.10
N HIS A 37 6.81 13.38 12.27
CA HIS A 37 6.63 12.99 10.87
C HIS A 37 7.16 14.04 9.88
N ARG A 38 7.77 15.15 10.33
CA ARG A 38 8.25 16.22 9.44
C ARG A 38 9.49 15.87 8.61
N ARG A 39 10.27 14.86 9.02
CA ARG A 39 11.49 14.42 8.34
C ARG A 39 11.63 12.91 8.51
N GLY A 40 11.37 12.15 7.46
CA GLY A 40 11.74 10.73 7.42
C GLY A 40 12.96 10.56 6.53
N GLN A 41 14.05 10.01 7.07
CA GLN A 41 15.31 9.81 6.37
C GLN A 41 15.54 8.34 6.00
N GLY A 42 14.80 7.40 6.59
CA GLY A 42 14.87 5.98 6.25
C GLY A 42 13.78 5.12 6.89
N ALA A 43 13.66 3.88 6.42
CA ALA A 43 12.71 2.92 6.95
C ALA A 43 12.96 2.60 8.42
N GLU A 44 14.23 2.53 8.86
CA GLU A 44 14.54 2.24 10.27
C GLU A 44 13.99 3.28 11.24
N GLU A 45 14.02 4.57 10.88
CA GLU A 45 13.45 5.64 11.72
C GLU A 45 11.94 5.46 11.88
N CYS A 46 11.22 5.17 10.78
CA CYS A 46 9.79 4.88 10.82
C CYS A 46 9.49 3.67 11.72
N LEU A 47 10.30 2.61 11.59
CA LEU A 47 10.12 1.35 12.32
C LEU A 47 10.42 1.46 13.82
N SER A 48 11.06 2.53 14.29
CA SER A 48 11.24 2.77 15.73
C SER A 48 9.91 2.85 16.50
N CYS A 49 8.88 3.44 15.87
CA CYS A 49 7.52 3.53 16.41
C CYS A 49 6.52 2.61 15.69
N HIS A 50 6.73 2.35 14.39
CA HIS A 50 5.82 1.54 13.56
C HIS A 50 6.28 0.08 13.36
N GLY A 51 7.36 -0.33 13.99
CA GLY A 51 7.81 -1.72 14.03
C GLY A 51 6.85 -2.63 14.82
N PRO A 52 7.06 -3.96 14.78
CA PRO A 52 6.18 -4.93 15.46
C PRO A 52 5.96 -4.65 16.95
N GLU A 53 7.02 -4.21 17.63
CA GLU A 53 7.04 -3.87 19.07
C GLU A 53 6.98 -2.36 19.32
N GLY A 54 6.72 -1.56 18.29
CA GLY A 54 6.68 -0.11 18.39
C GLY A 54 5.46 0.40 19.14
N THR A 55 5.45 1.70 19.47
CA THR A 55 4.33 2.35 20.17
C THR A 55 3.06 2.45 19.31
N SER A 56 3.21 2.42 17.99
CA SER A 56 2.10 2.45 17.03
C SER A 56 2.38 1.49 15.86
N PRO A 57 2.36 0.17 16.07
CA PRO A 57 2.73 -0.80 15.03
C PRO A 57 1.88 -0.67 13.77
N ARG A 58 2.45 -1.07 12.64
CA ARG A 58 1.70 -1.19 11.38
C ARG A 58 0.50 -2.12 11.55
N GLY A 59 -0.61 -1.78 10.90
CA GLY A 59 -1.84 -2.58 10.97
C GLY A 59 -1.63 -4.01 10.44
N LYS A 60 -2.43 -4.96 10.95
CA LYS A 60 -2.35 -6.40 10.62
C LYS A 60 -2.35 -6.77 9.13
N ASN A 61 -2.85 -5.86 8.27
CA ASN A 61 -2.97 -6.06 6.83
C ASN A 61 -1.95 -5.22 6.04
N HIS A 62 -0.95 -4.62 6.70
CA HIS A 62 0.09 -3.87 6.02
C HIS A 62 0.90 -4.79 5.10
N PRO A 63 1.19 -4.40 3.85
CA PRO A 63 2.05 -5.18 2.96
C PRO A 63 3.43 -5.43 3.57
N LEU A 64 4.07 -6.53 3.17
CA LEU A 64 5.46 -6.84 3.52
C LEU A 64 6.42 -5.99 2.68
N ASN A 65 6.43 -4.68 2.92
CA ASN A 65 7.30 -3.71 2.27
C ASN A 65 7.63 -2.56 3.25
N ASP A 66 8.86 -2.07 3.18
CA ASP A 66 9.36 -0.96 4.01
C ASP A 66 9.71 0.29 3.17
N GLN A 67 9.33 0.33 1.90
CA GLN A 67 9.32 1.52 1.06
C GLN A 67 8.10 2.39 1.43
N CYS A 68 8.11 2.95 2.64
CA CYS A 68 6.97 3.63 3.26
C CYS A 68 6.33 4.68 2.33
N PHE A 69 7.16 5.46 1.64
CA PHE A 69 6.74 6.58 0.81
C PHE A 69 6.19 6.20 -0.58
N ASN A 70 6.20 4.91 -0.96
CA ASN A 70 5.50 4.46 -2.17
C ASN A 70 3.97 4.58 -2.04
N CYS A 71 3.49 4.70 -0.81
CA CYS A 71 2.08 4.69 -0.47
C CYS A 71 1.75 5.85 0.48
N HIS A 72 2.55 6.07 1.51
CA HIS A 72 2.30 7.13 2.49
C HIS A 72 2.86 8.47 2.01
N SER A 73 2.01 9.50 2.05
CA SER A 73 2.31 10.87 1.62
C SER A 73 1.97 11.87 2.72
N TRP A 74 2.57 13.05 2.69
CA TRP A 74 2.08 14.16 3.50
C TRP A 74 0.82 14.77 2.84
N PRO A 75 -0.12 15.32 3.62
CA PRO A 75 -1.35 15.93 3.11
C PRO A 75 -1.12 17.02 2.06
N ALA A 76 -0.01 17.77 2.18
CA ALA A 76 0.35 18.83 1.23
C ALA A 76 0.93 18.32 -0.11
N GLN A 77 1.09 17.00 -0.27
CA GLN A 77 1.66 16.37 -1.46
C GLN A 77 0.60 15.60 -2.29
N ARG A 78 -0.70 15.74 -1.99
CA ARG A 78 -1.82 15.23 -2.80
C ARG A 78 -2.63 16.35 -3.42
#